data_AF-A0A377KDM1-F1
#
_entry.id   AF-A0A377KDM1-F1
#
_cell.length_a   1.000
_cell.length_b   1.000
_cell.length_c   1.000
_cell.angle_alpha   90.00
_cell.angle_beta   90.00
_cell.angle_gamma   90.00
#
_symmetry.space_group_name_H-M   'P 1'
#
loop_
_entity.id
_entity.type
_entity.pdbx_description
1 polymer ?
#
loop_
_entity_poly.entity_id
_entity_poly.type
_entity_poly.pdbx_seq_one_letter_code
_entity_poly.pdbx_strand_id
1 'polypeptide(L)'
;MAILHPQECWLLERIMSPEYYRRRFEGWQEFVELCERQVAEWSKTMPLDVRRRPLCEQIDAVWGGRVLPNIRSTLKSVQYDFIQLQQGDLRVLQSGGNISSDMKGLIDYPSDWMSLVAQKTV
;
A
#
# COMPACT_ATOMS: atom_id res chain seq x y z
N MET A 1 29.77 -17.80 -16.89
CA MET A 1 28.35 -18.05 -16.55
C MET A 1 28.33 -18.75 -15.20
N ALA A 2 27.62 -18.21 -14.21
CA ALA A 2 27.41 -18.92 -12.94
C ALA A 2 26.35 -19.99 -13.16
N ILE A 3 26.59 -21.19 -12.65
CA ILE A 3 25.58 -22.26 -12.61
C ILE A 3 24.78 -22.02 -11.34
N LEU A 4 23.48 -21.73 -11.48
CA LEU A 4 22.59 -21.58 -10.33
C LEU A 4 22.29 -22.96 -9.72
N HIS A 5 22.30 -23.04 -8.40
CA HIS A 5 21.86 -24.21 -7.67
C HIS A 5 20.33 -24.38 -7.84
N PRO A 6 19.79 -25.61 -7.94
CA PRO A 6 18.35 -25.81 -8.10
C PRO A 6 17.47 -25.09 -7.07
N GLN A 7 17.95 -24.92 -5.84
CA GLN A 7 17.24 -24.17 -4.80
C GLN A 7 17.16 -22.66 -5.11
N GLU A 8 18.18 -22.09 -5.73
CA GLU A 8 18.20 -20.68 -6.15
C GLU A 8 17.20 -20.47 -7.30
N CYS A 9 17.17 -21.38 -8.28
CA CYS A 9 16.17 -21.36 -9.34
C CYS A 9 14.75 -21.42 -8.77
N TRP A 10 14.48 -22.34 -7.85
CA TRP A 10 13.16 -22.48 -7.22
C TRP A 10 12.73 -21.20 -6.47
N LEU A 11 13.65 -20.56 -5.74
CA LEU A 11 13.37 -19.30 -5.04
C LEU A 11 13.03 -18.18 -6.05
N LEU A 12 13.85 -18.04 -7.09
CA LEU A 12 13.68 -17.04 -8.14
C LEU A 12 12.34 -17.21 -8.86
N GLU A 13 12.00 -18.42 -9.29
CA GLU A 13 10.72 -18.74 -9.92
C GLU A 13 9.53 -18.35 -9.02
N ARG A 14 9.65 -18.58 -7.72
CA ARG A 14 8.60 -18.23 -6.75
C ARG A 14 8.45 -16.72 -6.58
N ILE A 15 9.54 -15.97 -6.36
CA ILE A 15 9.50 -14.52 -6.09
C ILE A 15 9.31 -13.65 -7.34
N MET A 16 9.57 -14.20 -8.53
CA MET A 16 9.36 -13.52 -9.82
C MET A 16 8.08 -14.01 -10.52
N SER A 17 7.29 -14.88 -9.89
CA SER A 17 6.08 -15.43 -10.48
C SER A 17 4.98 -14.37 -10.63
N PRO A 18 4.12 -14.48 -11.67
CA PRO A 18 2.89 -13.70 -11.75
C PRO A 18 2.02 -13.83 -10.50
N GLU A 19 2.00 -15.01 -9.89
CA GLU A 19 1.26 -15.28 -8.66
C GLU A 19 1.76 -14.45 -7.45
N TYR A 20 3.08 -14.26 -7.35
CA TYR A 20 3.64 -13.42 -6.31
C TYR A 20 3.28 -11.93 -6.52
N TYR A 21 3.32 -11.44 -7.75
CA TYR A 21 2.91 -10.07 -8.10
C TYR A 21 1.41 -9.86 -7.91
N ARG A 22 0.58 -10.86 -8.24
CA ARG A 22 -0.86 -10.86 -7.98
C ARG A 22 -1.17 -10.66 -6.51
N ARG A 23 -0.58 -11.48 -5.63
CA ARG A 23 -0.78 -11.36 -4.17
C ARG A 23 -0.30 -10.03 -3.62
N ARG A 24 0.79 -9.48 -4.15
CA ARG A 24 1.27 -8.14 -3.80
C ARG A 24 0.24 -7.07 -4.18
N PHE A 25 -0.29 -7.13 -5.40
CA PHE A 25 -1.32 -6.22 -5.88
C PHE A 25 -2.61 -6.31 -5.06
N GLU A 26 -3.16 -7.53 -4.92
CA GLU A 26 -4.41 -7.77 -4.19
C GLU A 26 -4.28 -7.35 -2.72
N GLY A 27 -3.15 -7.65 -2.06
CA GLY A 27 -2.90 -7.24 -0.67
C GLY A 27 -2.79 -5.73 -0.51
N TRP A 28 -2.13 -5.03 -1.44
CA TRP A 28 -2.07 -3.57 -1.40
C TRP A 28 -3.43 -2.93 -1.74
N GLN A 29 -4.19 -3.53 -2.65
CA GLN A 29 -5.55 -3.09 -2.96
C GLN A 29 -6.45 -3.17 -1.71
N GLU A 30 -6.47 -4.31 -1.02
CA GLU A 30 -7.25 -4.50 0.21
C GLU A 30 -6.85 -3.48 1.28
N PHE A 31 -5.54 -3.22 1.42
CA PHE A 31 -5.01 -2.20 2.33
C PHE A 31 -5.53 -0.79 2.01
N VAL A 32 -5.48 -0.38 0.74
CA VAL A 32 -5.99 0.95 0.32
C VAL A 32 -7.49 1.06 0.55
N GLU A 33 -8.27 0.05 0.15
CA GLU A 33 -9.72 0.03 0.34
C GLU A 33 -10.12 0.10 1.83
N LEU A 34 -9.36 -0.58 2.70
CA LEU A 34 -9.54 -0.48 4.14
C LEU A 34 -9.30 0.94 4.64
N CYS A 35 -8.19 1.57 4.26
CA CYS A 35 -7.86 2.93 4.66
C CYS A 35 -8.93 3.94 4.19
N GLU A 36 -9.36 3.83 2.94
CA GLU A 36 -10.41 4.67 2.37
C GLU A 36 -11.73 4.54 3.14
N ARG A 37 -12.13 3.30 3.45
CA ARG A 37 -13.33 3.02 4.23
C ARG A 37 -13.24 3.65 5.62
N GLN A 38 -12.09 3.51 6.28
CA GLN A 38 -11.87 4.09 7.60
C GLN A 38 -11.98 5.63 7.57
N VAL A 39 -11.35 6.30 6.60
CA VAL A 39 -11.47 7.77 6.43
C VAL A 39 -12.93 8.17 6.15
N ALA A 40 -13.64 7.42 5.32
CA ALA A 40 -15.04 7.69 5.01
C ALA A 40 -15.94 7.55 6.26
N GLU A 41 -15.74 6.53 7.09
CA GLU A 41 -16.48 6.36 8.35
C GLU A 41 -16.16 7.46 9.35
N TRP A 42 -14.88 7.82 9.53
CA TRP A 42 -14.47 8.93 10.41
C TRP A 42 -15.08 10.26 9.96
N SER A 43 -15.16 10.50 8.64
CA SER A 43 -15.69 11.74 8.08
C SER A 43 -17.18 11.96 8.42
N LYS A 44 -17.94 10.89 8.65
CA LYS A 44 -19.36 10.99 9.07
C LYS A 44 -19.51 11.57 10.48
N THR A 45 -18.48 11.44 11.31
CA THR A 45 -18.46 11.91 12.71
C THR A 45 -17.46 13.04 12.92
N MET A 46 -17.05 13.71 11.84
CA MET A 46 -16.03 14.76 11.87
C MET A 46 -16.42 15.90 12.84
N PRO A 47 -15.58 16.21 13.84
CA PRO A 47 -15.85 17.30 14.77
C PRO A 47 -15.87 18.66 14.06
N LEU A 48 -16.82 19.53 14.43
CA LEU A 48 -16.95 20.88 13.85
C LEU A 48 -15.71 21.76 14.11
N ASP A 49 -14.97 21.48 15.18
CA ASP A 49 -13.78 22.20 15.57
C ASP A 49 -12.49 21.64 14.93
N VAL A 50 -12.57 20.62 14.07
CA VAL A 50 -11.39 19.92 13.52
C VAL A 50 -10.35 20.87 12.92
N ARG A 51 -10.78 21.93 12.22
CA ARG A 51 -9.88 22.91 11.60
C ARG A 51 -9.10 23.77 12.59
N ARG A 52 -9.50 23.79 13.86
CA ARG A 52 -8.80 24.48 14.96
C ARG A 52 -7.78 23.59 15.65
N ARG A 53 -7.77 22.29 15.36
CA ARG A 53 -6.84 21.32 15.96
C ARG A 53 -5.50 21.31 15.23
N PRO A 54 -4.41 20.83 15.87
CA PRO A 54 -3.14 20.59 15.19
C PRO A 54 -3.32 19.73 13.92
N LEU A 55 -2.48 19.95 12.90
CA LEU A 55 -2.64 19.29 11.60
C LEU A 55 -2.66 17.75 11.72
N CYS A 56 -1.89 17.16 12.64
CA CYS A 56 -1.88 15.71 12.88
C CYS A 56 -3.23 15.14 13.33
N GLU A 57 -4.10 15.96 13.94
CA GLU A 57 -5.45 15.57 14.36
C GLU A 57 -6.51 15.84 13.28
N GLN A 58 -6.14 16.52 12.19
CA GLN A 58 -7.02 16.80 11.05
C GLN A 58 -6.97 15.62 10.07
N ILE A 59 -7.59 14.51 10.45
CA ILE A 59 -7.52 13.24 9.72
C ILE A 59 -7.93 13.41 8.25
N ASP A 60 -9.01 14.13 7.94
CA ASP A 60 -9.40 14.37 6.55
C ASP A 60 -8.37 15.16 5.75
N ALA A 61 -7.71 16.15 6.36
CA ALA A 61 -6.67 16.93 5.69
C ALA A 61 -5.41 16.09 5.45
N VAL A 62 -4.98 15.33 6.45
CA VAL A 62 -3.76 14.51 6.39
C VAL A 62 -3.99 13.25 5.58
N TRP A 63 -4.97 12.43 5.95
CA TRP A 63 -5.26 11.19 5.27
C TRP A 63 -5.91 11.42 3.91
N GLY A 64 -6.91 12.30 3.81
CA GLY A 64 -7.56 12.60 2.54
C GLY A 64 -6.65 13.36 1.57
N GLY A 65 -5.81 14.27 2.07
CA GLY A 65 -4.96 15.14 1.25
C GLY A 65 -3.56 14.62 0.95
N ARG A 66 -3.04 13.67 1.75
CA ARG A 66 -1.65 13.19 1.62
C ARG A 66 -1.53 11.66 1.64
N VAL A 67 -2.05 11.00 2.67
CA VAL A 67 -1.86 9.54 2.83
C VAL A 67 -2.58 8.76 1.73
N LEU A 68 -3.89 8.94 1.58
CA LEU A 68 -4.69 8.22 0.58
C LEU A 68 -4.19 8.47 -0.85
N PRO A 69 -3.88 9.72 -1.28
CA PRO A 69 -3.27 9.95 -2.59
C PRO A 69 -1.98 9.17 -2.82
N ASN A 70 -1.09 9.09 -1.83
CA ASN A 70 0.19 8.38 -1.96
C ASN A 70 -0.02 6.86 -2.12
N ILE A 71 -0.78 6.24 -1.22
CA ILE A 71 -1.00 4.79 -1.27
C ILE A 71 -1.81 4.37 -2.51
N ARG A 72 -2.71 5.24 -3.01
CA ARG A 72 -3.40 5.05 -4.31
C ARG A 72 -2.44 5.12 -5.49
N SER A 73 -1.47 6.03 -5.45
CA SER A 73 -0.44 6.10 -6.48
C SER A 73 0.38 4.82 -6.52
N THR A 74 0.76 4.31 -5.36
CA THR A 74 1.44 3.00 -5.25
C THR A 74 0.58 1.86 -5.76
N LEU A 75 -0.73 1.85 -5.47
CA LEU A 75 -1.67 0.85 -6.00
C LEU A 75 -1.66 0.82 -7.53
N LYS A 76 -1.69 1.98 -8.19
CA LYS A 76 -1.61 2.07 -9.65
C LYS A 76 -0.31 1.48 -10.18
N SER A 77 0.82 1.78 -9.54
CA SER A 77 2.12 1.23 -9.93
C SER A 77 2.18 -0.29 -9.76
N VAL A 78 1.72 -0.82 -8.63
CA VAL A 78 1.75 -2.27 -8.36
C VAL A 78 0.80 -3.03 -9.28
N GLN A 79 -0.36 -2.44 -9.60
CA GLN A 79 -1.28 -2.98 -10.62
C GLN A 79 -0.63 -3.00 -12.01
N TYR A 80 0.04 -1.91 -12.39
CA TYR A 80 0.78 -1.84 -13.65
C TYR A 80 1.85 -2.93 -13.72
N ASP A 81 2.65 -3.09 -12.67
CA ASP A 81 3.70 -4.11 -12.61
C ASP A 81 3.14 -5.54 -12.79
N PHE A 82 2.02 -5.83 -12.14
CA PHE A 82 1.36 -7.12 -12.28
C PHE A 82 0.90 -7.38 -13.73
N ILE A 83 0.24 -6.40 -14.36
CA ILE A 83 -0.23 -6.50 -15.75
C ILE A 83 0.94 -6.67 -16.72
N GLN A 84 2.01 -5.89 -16.56
CA GLN A 84 3.18 -5.96 -17.41
C GLN A 84 3.92 -7.30 -17.28
N LEU A 85 4.02 -7.84 -16.06
CA LEU A 85 4.62 -9.16 -15.85
C LEU A 85 3.82 -10.26 -16.54
N GLN A 86 2.48 -10.18 -16.53
CA GLN A 86 1.62 -11.12 -17.26
C GLN A 86 1.84 -11.04 -18.78
N GLN A 87 2.30 -9.90 -19.29
CA GLN A 87 2.67 -9.71 -20.70
C GLN A 87 4.12 -10.14 -21.01
N GLY A 88 4.85 -10.64 -20.02
CA GLY A 88 6.24 -11.09 -20.16
C GLY A 88 7.29 -9.97 -20.05
N ASP A 89 6.91 -8.77 -19.61
CA ASP A 89 7.86 -7.68 -19.42
C ASP A 89 8.61 -7.83 -18.10
N LEU A 90 9.83 -8.39 -18.15
CA LEU A 90 10.66 -8.64 -16.97
C LEU A 90 11.29 -7.37 -16.38
N ARG A 91 11.15 -6.19 -17.00
CA ARG A 91 11.71 -4.93 -16.45
C ARG A 91 11.04 -4.56 -15.13
N VAL A 92 9.81 -5.00 -14.90
CA VAL A 92 9.06 -4.76 -13.66
C VAL A 92 9.59 -5.54 -12.47
N LEU A 93 10.52 -6.48 -12.66
CA LEU A 93 11.15 -7.22 -11.57
C LEU A 93 11.95 -6.33 -10.60
N GLN A 94 12.28 -5.10 -11.01
CA GLN A 94 12.94 -4.10 -10.18
C GLN A 94 11.97 -3.27 -9.32
N SER A 95 10.67 -3.56 -9.36
CA SER A 95 9.63 -2.76 -8.70
C SER A 95 9.35 -3.18 -7.24
N GLY A 96 8.53 -2.39 -6.55
CA GLY A 96 8.03 -2.68 -5.19
C GLY A 96 8.62 -1.79 -4.08
N GLY A 97 9.61 -0.94 -4.36
CA GLY A 97 10.18 -0.02 -3.38
C GLY A 97 9.23 1.09 -2.91
N ASN A 98 8.18 1.36 -3.68
CA ASN A 98 7.10 2.30 -3.34
C ASN A 98 6.27 1.81 -2.13
N ILE A 99 5.93 0.52 -2.07
CA ILE A 99 5.23 -0.08 -0.91
C ILE A 99 6.04 0.15 0.37
N SER A 100 7.34 -0.17 0.36
CA SER A 100 8.20 0.02 1.53
C SER A 100 8.32 1.48 1.95
N SER A 101 8.35 2.39 0.97
CA SER A 101 8.44 3.83 1.21
C SER A 101 7.15 4.38 1.83
N ASP A 102 5.98 3.95 1.32
CA ASP A 102 4.68 4.31 1.88
C ASP A 102 4.51 3.76 3.30
N MET A 103 4.83 2.48 3.53
CA MET A 103 4.77 1.88 4.87
C MET A 103 5.65 2.62 5.88
N LYS A 104 6.83 3.10 5.45
CA LYS A 104 7.68 3.93 6.31
C LYS A 104 7.04 5.29 6.61
N GLY A 105 6.41 5.92 5.61
CA GLY A 105 5.74 7.20 5.78
C GLY A 105 4.49 7.12 6.66
N LEU A 106 3.81 5.96 6.71
CA LEU A 106 2.63 5.74 7.56
C LEU A 106 2.95 5.80 9.06
N ILE A 107 4.20 5.56 9.46
CA ILE A 107 4.63 5.65 10.86
C ILE A 107 4.40 7.06 11.44
N ASP A 108 4.43 8.10 10.60
CA ASP A 108 4.21 9.49 11.01
C ASP A 108 2.72 9.82 11.24
N TYR A 109 1.81 8.89 10.93
CA TYR A 109 0.36 9.10 10.96
C TYR A 109 -0.34 8.05 11.85
N PRO A 110 -0.60 8.36 13.13
CA PRO A 110 -1.29 7.45 14.05
C PRO A 110 -2.63 6.93 13.49
N SER A 111 -2.92 5.66 13.78
CA SER A 111 -4.12 4.94 13.33
C SER A 111 -5.18 4.75 14.43
N ASP A 112 -4.99 5.36 15.61
CA ASP A 112 -5.84 5.23 16.80
C ASP A 112 -7.31 5.65 16.57
N TRP A 113 -7.54 6.52 15.61
CA TRP A 113 -8.88 6.94 15.16
C TRP A 113 -9.60 5.88 14.30
N MET A 114 -8.91 4.85 13.82
CA MET A 114 -9.49 3.75 13.06
C MET A 114 -10.08 2.66 13.96
N SER A 115 -10.81 1.71 13.38
CA SER A 115 -11.27 0.51 14.10
C SER A 115 -10.09 -0.36 14.54
N LEU A 116 -10.24 -1.09 15.66
CA LEU A 116 -9.19 -2.00 16.16
C LEU A 116 -8.73 -3.05 15.14
N VAL A 117 -9.62 -3.44 14.22
CA VAL A 117 -9.26 -4.36 13.13
C VAL A 117 -8.32 -3.65 12.16
N ALA A 118 -8.64 -2.43 11.76
CA ALA A 118 -7.81 -1.66 10.83
C ALA A 118 -6.46 -1.25 11.43
N GLN A 119 -6.42 -0.93 12.72
CA GLN A 119 -5.18 -0.60 13.44
C GLN A 119 -4.13 -1.72 13.42
N LYS A 120 -4.54 -2.99 13.26
CA LYS A 120 -3.60 -4.11 13.17
C LYS A 120 -3.01 -4.30 11.78
N THR A 121 -3.55 -3.59 10.79
CA THR A 121 -3.21 -3.73 9.37
C THR A 121 -2.43 -2.52 8.85
N VAL A 122 -2.56 -1.37 9.50
CA VAL A 122 -1.87 -0.09 9.22
C VAL A 122 -0.68 0.07 10.16
#